data_AF-A0A7Y4WGI1-F1
#
_entry.id   AF-A0A7Y4WGI1-F1
#
_cell.length_a   1.000
_cell.length_b   1.000
_cell.length_c   1.000
_cell.angle_alpha   90.00
_cell.angle_beta   90.00
_cell.angle_gamma   90.00
#
_symmetry.space_group_name_H-M   'P 1'
#
loop_
_entity.id
_entity.type
_entity.pdbx_description
1 polymer ?
#
loop_
_entity_poly.entity_id
_entity_poly.type
_entity_poly.pdbx_seq_one_letter_code
_entity_poly.pdbx_strand_id
1 'polypeptide(L)'
;MSTTSAACKPGATIKDVSKACKDVFQARGLDKFMRHGPCHYIGLEVHDPGDTKKVFVPGMVFTVEPGLYDTVSGIGIRIEDVVAITADGCEVLSALAPKERAEVEKTVQAEGILDRLAASGE
;
A
#
# COMPACT_ATOMS: atom_id res chain seq x y z
N MET A 1 1.67 12.94 4.41
CA MET A 1 0.88 12.12 3.46
C MET A 1 1.67 11.97 2.18
N SER A 2 1.75 10.76 1.62
CA SER A 2 2.32 10.56 0.29
C SER A 2 1.39 11.16 -0.78
N THR A 3 1.93 11.46 -1.96
CA THR A 3 1.16 11.92 -3.12
C THR A 3 0.05 10.94 -3.52
N THR A 4 0.26 9.64 -3.27
CA THR A 4 -0.72 8.59 -3.54
C THR A 4 -1.89 8.63 -2.56
N SER A 5 -1.65 8.78 -1.25
CA SER A 5 -2.73 8.88 -0.26
C SER A 5 -3.61 10.12 -0.49
N ALA A 6 -3.04 11.22 -1.01
CA ALA A 6 -3.81 12.42 -1.35
C ALA A 6 -4.79 12.20 -2.52
N ALA A 7 -4.59 11.17 -3.35
CA ALA A 7 -5.51 10.79 -4.42
C ALA A 7 -6.66 9.92 -3.91
N CYS A 8 -6.53 9.30 -2.73
CA CYS A 8 -7.56 8.48 -2.10
C CYS A 8 -8.59 9.37 -1.39
N LYS A 9 -9.62 9.80 -2.13
CA LYS A 9 -10.69 10.67 -1.60
C LYS A 9 -11.99 10.50 -2.38
N PRO A 10 -13.14 10.93 -1.81
CA PRO A 10 -14.40 10.94 -2.55
C PRO A 10 -14.29 11.66 -3.90
N GLY A 11 -14.96 11.11 -4.92
CA GLY A 11 -14.96 11.65 -6.27
C GLY A 11 -13.77 11.23 -7.15
N ALA A 12 -12.68 10.70 -6.57
CA ALA A 12 -11.60 10.07 -7.34
C ALA A 12 -11.98 8.64 -7.76
N THR A 13 -11.16 8.00 -8.60
CA THR A 13 -11.33 6.62 -9.05
C THR A 13 -10.08 5.78 -8.80
N ILE A 14 -10.18 4.45 -8.97
CA ILE A 14 -9.00 3.55 -8.96
C ILE A 14 -7.95 4.01 -9.98
N LYS A 15 -8.39 4.52 -11.13
CA LYS A 15 -7.50 5.01 -12.18
C LYS A 15 -6.72 6.25 -11.75
N ASP A 16 -7.33 7.15 -10.97
CA ASP A 16 -6.66 8.36 -10.49
C ASP A 16 -5.56 8.02 -9.48
N VAL A 17 -5.83 7.10 -8.54
CA VAL A 17 -4.83 6.59 -7.58
C VAL A 17 -3.72 5.83 -8.31
N SER A 18 -4.10 4.97 -9.27
CA SER A 18 -3.12 4.22 -10.09
C SER A 18 -2.21 5.16 -10.88
N LYS A 19 -2.77 6.25 -11.42
CA LYS A 19 -1.99 7.28 -12.10
C LYS A 19 -1.05 7.98 -11.12
N ALA A 20 -1.51 8.36 -9.94
CA ALA A 20 -0.67 9.00 -8.92
C ALA A 20 0.53 8.10 -8.53
N CYS A 21 0.32 6.79 -8.35
CA CYS A 21 1.41 5.83 -8.15
C CYS A 21 2.39 5.81 -9.33
N LYS A 22 1.87 5.69 -10.55
CA LYS A 22 2.69 5.59 -11.75
C LYS A 22 3.52 6.85 -12.00
N ASP A 23 2.93 8.03 -11.81
CA ASP A 23 3.60 9.32 -11.99
C ASP A 23 4.84 9.45 -11.08
N VAL A 24 4.75 8.96 -9.83
CA VAL A 24 5.88 8.95 -8.87
C VAL A 24 7.06 8.12 -9.40
N PHE A 25 6.78 6.95 -9.99
CA PHE A 25 7.81 6.09 -10.57
C PHE A 25 8.34 6.62 -11.89
N GLN A 26 7.47 7.17 -12.74
CA GLN A 26 7.86 7.79 -14.02
C GLN A 26 8.77 8.99 -13.82
N ALA A 27 8.47 9.86 -12.86
CA ALA A 27 9.32 11.00 -12.51
C ALA A 27 10.74 10.58 -12.08
N ARG A 28 10.94 9.31 -11.72
CA ARG A 28 12.22 8.72 -11.31
C ARG A 28 12.81 7.77 -12.37
N GLY A 29 12.14 7.59 -13.51
CA GLY A 29 12.57 6.65 -14.56
C GLY A 29 12.49 5.17 -14.14
N LEU A 30 11.61 4.85 -13.18
CA LEU A 30 11.49 3.51 -12.58
C LEU A 30 10.27 2.73 -13.08
N ASP A 31 9.37 3.33 -13.86
CA ASP A 31 8.11 2.72 -14.29
C ASP A 31 8.29 1.45 -15.15
N LYS A 32 9.42 1.32 -15.83
CA LYS A 32 9.83 0.08 -16.55
C LYS A 32 9.91 -1.16 -15.65
N PHE A 33 10.05 -0.97 -14.33
CA PHE A 33 10.11 -2.07 -13.36
C PHE A 33 8.75 -2.43 -12.75
N MET A 34 7.68 -1.69 -13.09
CA MET A 34 6.33 -2.06 -12.67
C MET A 34 5.85 -3.32 -13.40
N ARG A 35 5.21 -4.24 -12.67
CA ARG A 35 4.71 -5.52 -13.22
C ARG A 35 3.20 -5.74 -13.09
N HIS A 36 2.52 -4.89 -12.33
CA HIS A 36 1.09 -4.99 -12.06
C HIS A 36 0.47 -3.61 -11.81
N GLY A 37 -0.86 -3.56 -11.77
CA GLY A 37 -1.60 -2.39 -11.30
C GLY A 37 -1.45 -2.23 -9.78
N PRO A 38 -1.46 -1.00 -9.25
CA PRO A 38 -1.17 -0.75 -7.84
C PRO A 38 -2.42 -0.74 -6.93
N CYS A 39 -3.60 -1.13 -7.43
CA CYS A 39 -4.85 -1.07 -6.67
C CYS A 39 -5.85 -2.15 -7.10
N HIS A 40 -6.58 -2.70 -6.15
CA HIS A 40 -7.84 -3.44 -6.36
C HIS A 40 -8.79 -3.24 -5.16
N TYR A 41 -10.08 -3.51 -5.33
CA TYR A 41 -11.03 -3.52 -4.21
C TYR A 41 -10.75 -4.73 -3.30
N ILE A 42 -11.01 -4.57 -2.01
CA ILE A 42 -10.85 -5.62 -1.00
C ILE A 42 -12.03 -5.59 -0.02
N GLY A 43 -12.50 -6.77 0.36
CA GLY A 43 -13.70 -6.91 1.19
C GLY A 43 -13.84 -8.34 1.71
N LEU A 44 -14.94 -9.01 1.33
CA LEU A 44 -15.10 -10.43 1.65
C LEU A 44 -14.10 -11.28 0.86
N GLU A 45 -13.82 -10.90 -0.38
CA GLU A 45 -12.76 -11.47 -1.19
C GLU A 45 -11.52 -10.57 -1.17
N VAL A 46 -10.33 -11.19 -1.29
CA VAL A 46 -9.06 -10.44 -1.38
C VAL A 46 -9.09 -9.52 -2.59
N HIS A 47 -9.53 -10.03 -3.74
CA HIS A 47 -9.86 -9.24 -4.93
C HIS A 47 -11.38 -9.11 -5.03
N ASP A 48 -11.94 -8.19 -4.26
CA ASP A 48 -13.39 -7.98 -4.20
C ASP A 48 -13.91 -7.42 -5.54
N PRO A 49 -15.12 -7.80 -5.99
CA PRO A 49 -15.67 -7.28 -7.23
C PRO A 49 -15.95 -5.78 -7.13
N GLY A 50 -15.62 -5.02 -8.17
CA GLY A 50 -15.97 -3.61 -8.25
C GLY A 50 -15.65 -2.98 -9.59
N ASP A 51 -16.41 -1.93 -9.94
CA ASP A 51 -16.17 -1.15 -11.15
C ASP A 51 -15.08 -0.11 -10.90
N THR A 52 -13.90 -0.33 -11.48
CA THR A 52 -12.75 0.58 -11.38
C THR A 52 -12.98 1.99 -11.95
N LYS A 53 -14.04 2.19 -12.74
CA LYS A 53 -14.46 3.50 -13.25
C LYS A 53 -15.39 4.26 -12.29
N LYS A 54 -15.93 3.57 -11.28
CA LYS A 54 -16.84 4.19 -10.32
C LYS A 54 -16.06 5.17 -9.45
N VAL A 55 -16.63 6.35 -9.25
CA VAL A 55 -16.11 7.32 -8.31
C VAL A 55 -16.23 6.80 -6.89
N PHE A 56 -15.21 7.06 -6.10
CA PHE A 56 -15.16 6.71 -4.70
C PHE A 56 -16.23 7.47 -3.92
N VAL A 57 -16.90 6.73 -3.05
CA VAL A 57 -17.80 7.25 -2.03
C VAL A 57 -17.36 6.73 -0.66
N PRO A 58 -17.72 7.43 0.43
CA PRO A 58 -17.38 6.98 1.77
C PRO A 58 -17.80 5.52 2.02
N GLY A 59 -16.92 4.75 2.68
CA GLY A 59 -17.10 3.33 2.97
C GLY A 59 -16.54 2.37 1.92
N MET A 60 -16.09 2.85 0.75
CA MET A 60 -15.35 2.00 -0.20
C MET A 60 -13.95 1.69 0.35
N VAL A 61 -13.50 0.44 0.15
CA VAL A 61 -12.21 -0.06 0.63
C VAL A 61 -11.43 -0.69 -0.53
N PHE A 62 -10.14 -0.38 -0.64
CA PHE A 62 -9.25 -0.88 -1.68
C PHE A 62 -7.79 -0.88 -1.22
N THR A 63 -6.94 -1.58 -1.96
CA THR A 63 -5.50 -1.64 -1.72
C THR A 63 -4.75 -0.55 -2.47
N VAL A 64 -3.63 -0.11 -1.90
CA VAL A 64 -2.63 0.73 -2.55
C VAL A 64 -1.28 0.03 -2.41
N GLU A 65 -0.85 -0.63 -3.48
CA GLU A 65 0.25 -1.60 -3.50
C GLU A 65 1.27 -1.36 -4.64
N PRO A 66 1.83 -0.15 -4.79
CA PRO A 66 2.84 0.08 -5.82
C PRO A 66 4.09 -0.80 -5.59
N GLY A 67 4.58 -1.43 -6.67
CA GLY A 67 5.75 -2.31 -6.62
C GLY A 67 6.68 -2.16 -7.82
N LEU A 68 7.97 -2.36 -7.57
CA LEU A 68 9.06 -2.33 -8.56
C LEU A 68 9.88 -3.62 -8.47
N TYR A 69 10.16 -4.22 -9.63
CA TYR A 69 10.82 -5.52 -9.72
C TYR A 69 11.92 -5.48 -10.80
N ASP A 70 13.18 -5.43 -10.36
CA ASP A 70 14.35 -5.47 -11.23
C ASP A 70 14.95 -6.87 -11.26
N THR A 71 14.77 -7.55 -12.38
CA THR A 71 15.26 -8.92 -12.59
C THR A 71 16.77 -9.00 -12.75
N VAL A 72 17.45 -7.89 -13.08
CA VAL A 72 18.91 -7.89 -13.27
C VAL A 72 19.62 -7.88 -11.92
N SER A 73 19.20 -7.00 -11.01
CA SER A 73 19.71 -6.97 -9.64
C SER A 73 19.11 -8.06 -8.74
N GLY A 74 17.97 -8.64 -9.12
CA GLY A 74 17.22 -9.59 -8.30
C GLY A 74 16.43 -8.94 -7.17
N ILE A 75 16.25 -7.62 -7.19
CA ILE A 75 15.56 -6.85 -6.14
C ILE A 75 14.11 -6.59 -6.53
N GLY A 76 13.19 -6.92 -5.61
CA GLY A 76 11.77 -6.59 -5.72
C GLY A 76 11.28 -5.92 -4.43
N ILE A 77 10.55 -4.81 -4.57
CA ILE A 77 9.98 -4.06 -3.45
C ILE A 77 8.53 -3.75 -3.77
N ARG A 78 7.63 -4.06 -2.83
CA ARG A 78 6.23 -3.63 -2.81
C ARG A 78 5.88 -3.18 -1.41
N ILE A 79 5.24 -2.03 -1.29
CA ILE A 79 4.69 -1.53 -0.02
C ILE A 79 3.20 -1.38 -0.25
N GLU A 80 2.42 -2.03 0.60
CA GLU A 80 0.97 -2.16 0.42
C GLU A 80 0.23 -1.68 1.67
N ASP A 81 -0.86 -0.97 1.44
CA ASP A 81 -1.81 -0.58 2.46
C ASP A 81 -3.26 -0.88 2.04
N VAL A 82 -4.11 -1.11 3.04
CA VAL A 82 -5.57 -1.12 2.87
C VAL A 82 -6.12 0.26 3.25
N VAL A 83 -6.89 0.85 2.35
CA VAL A 83 -7.40 2.21 2.47
C VAL A 83 -8.93 2.20 2.43
N ALA A 84 -9.56 2.87 3.39
CA ALA A 84 -10.99 3.12 3.44
C ALA A 84 -11.30 4.59 3.12
N ILE A 85 -12.23 4.85 2.22
CA ILE A 85 -12.65 6.22 1.87
C ILE A 85 -13.54 6.79 2.98
N THR A 86 -13.21 7.99 3.45
CA THR A 86 -13.98 8.75 4.44
C THR A 86 -14.77 9.88 3.75
N ALA A 87 -15.51 10.69 4.51
CA ALA A 87 -16.30 11.80 3.98
C ALA A 87 -15.46 12.88 3.27
N ASP A 88 -14.21 13.04 3.65
CA ASP A 88 -13.30 14.12 3.25
C ASP A 88 -11.92 13.65 2.77
N GLY A 89 -11.68 12.34 2.72
CA GLY A 89 -10.41 11.76 2.32
C GLY A 89 -10.39 10.25 2.45
N CYS A 90 -9.39 9.74 3.18
CA CYS A 90 -9.25 8.32 3.45
C CYS A 90 -8.60 8.03 4.81
N GLU A 91 -8.85 6.84 5.31
CA GLU A 91 -8.17 6.22 6.44
C GLU A 91 -7.31 5.05 5.95
N VAL A 92 -6.08 4.93 6.49
CA VAL A 92 -5.20 3.79 6.22
C VAL A 92 -5.36 2.77 7.34
N LEU A 93 -6.06 1.67 7.04
CA LEU A 93 -6.41 0.66 8.05
C LEU A 93 -5.20 -0.17 8.52
N SER A 94 -4.16 -0.23 7.69
CA SER A 94 -2.89 -0.94 7.94
C SER A 94 -1.79 -0.04 8.50
N ALA A 95 -2.12 1.15 9.02
CA ALA A 95 -1.14 2.15 9.44
C ALA A 95 -0.18 1.72 10.57
N LEU A 96 -0.54 0.69 11.33
CA LEU A 96 0.29 0.18 12.44
C LEU A 96 1.55 -0.55 11.96
N ALA A 97 1.59 -1.03 10.71
CA ALA A 97 2.78 -1.65 10.15
C ALA A 97 3.80 -0.57 9.75
N PRO A 98 5.05 -0.60 10.28
CA PRO A 98 6.06 0.37 9.93
C PRO A 98 6.47 0.21 8.47
N LYS A 99 6.62 1.34 7.77
CA LYS A 99 6.99 1.40 6.35
C LYS A 99 8.20 2.28 6.10
N GLU A 100 8.48 3.21 7.01
CA GLU A 100 9.70 4.01 6.95
C GLU A 100 10.90 3.16 7.32
N ARG A 101 11.98 3.28 6.54
CA ARG A 101 13.20 2.48 6.70
C ARG A 101 13.69 2.42 8.15
N ALA A 102 13.77 3.58 8.80
CA ALA A 102 14.25 3.68 10.18
C ALA A 102 13.33 2.97 11.20
N GLU A 103 12.02 3.00 10.97
CA GLU A 103 11.05 2.32 11.83
C GLU A 103 11.12 0.81 11.64
N VAL A 104 11.28 0.34 10.40
CA VAL A 104 11.49 -1.08 10.09
C VAL A 104 12.79 -1.57 10.71
N GLU A 105 13.90 -0.86 10.51
CA GLU A 105 15.20 -1.19 11.10
C GLU A 105 15.11 -1.27 12.64
N LYS A 106 14.42 -0.31 13.27
CA LYS A 106 14.19 -0.31 14.72
C LYS A 106 13.34 -1.51 15.17
N THR A 107 12.25 -1.82 14.47
CA THR A 107 11.36 -2.94 14.81
C THR A 107 12.10 -4.28 14.73
N VAL A 108 12.93 -4.48 13.70
CA VAL A 108 13.72 -5.71 13.53
C VAL A 108 14.79 -5.87 14.62
N GLN A 109 15.27 -4.77 15.20
CA GLN A 109 16.24 -4.79 16.30
C GLN A 109 15.60 -4.96 17.69
N ALA A 110 14.27 -4.83 17.79
CA ALA A 110 13.57 -5.01 19.06
C ALA A 110 13.51 -6.50 19.44
N GLU A 111 13.36 -6.75 20.74
CA GLU A 111 13.16 -8.10 21.27
C GLU A 111 11.97 -8.79 20.56
N GLY A 112 12.27 -9.90 19.90
CA GLY A 112 11.32 -10.68 19.13
C GLY A 112 10.48 -11.61 19.98
N ILE A 113 9.43 -12.19 19.38
CA ILE A 113 8.58 -13.16 20.08
C ILE A 113 9.38 -14.39 20.55
N LEU A 114 10.39 -14.81 19.78
CA LEU A 114 11.23 -15.96 20.14
C LEU A 114 12.13 -15.67 21.33
N ASP A 115 12.63 -14.44 21.45
CA ASP A 115 13.43 -14.01 22.60
C ASP A 115 12.58 -14.01 23.88
N ARG A 116 11.33 -13.54 23.78
CA ARG A 116 10.38 -13.54 24.90
C ARG A 116 9.95 -14.93 25.34
N LEU A 117 9.70 -15.83 24.38
CA LEU A 117 9.37 -17.23 24.67
C LEU A 117 10.53 -17.94 25.36
N ALA A 118 11.77 -17.73 24.89
CA ALA A 118 12.96 -18.26 25.54
C ALA A 118 13.13 -17.72 26.97
N ALA A 119 12.74 -16.47 27.22
CA ALA A 119 12.79 -15.85 28.55
C ALA A 119 11.65 -16.30 29.49
N SER A 120 10.50 -16.72 28.96
CA SER A 120 9.36 -17.19 29.77
C SER A 120 9.50 -18.63 30.25
N GLY A 121 10.46 -19.40 29.74
CA GLY A 121 10.67 -20.80 30.11
C GLY A 121 9.61 -21.75 29.56
N GLU A 122 8.88 -21.33 28.52
CA GLU A 122 7.99 -22.16 27.69
C GLU A 122 8.73 -22.72 26.47
#